data_AF-A0A0C2MI69-F1
#
_entry.id   AF-A0A0C2MI69-F1
#
_cell.length_a   1.000
_cell.length_b   1.000
_cell.length_c   1.000
_cell.angle_alpha   90.00
_cell.angle_beta   90.00
_cell.angle_gamma   90.00
#
_symmetry.space_group_name_H-M   'P 1'
#
loop_
_entity.id
_entity.type
_entity.pdbx_description
1 polymer ?
#
loop_
_entity_poly.entity_id
_entity_poly.type
_entity_poly.pdbx_seq_one_letter_code
_entity_poly.pdbx_strand_id
1 'polypeptide(L)'
;MILAASRANVVNSEAVQGSVNTKVRKSLLASTKKILSEAKNFIFVMDNVDFHHAVTFRENSNFSIVYLPPHSPMLNTCVVVISIIKFNVRRNSPAKGILDLISRMNEATQGVSSQNLENCIMH
;
A
#
# COMPACT_ATOMS: atom_id res chain seq x y z
N MET A 1 -8.41 -1.17 3.69
CA MET A 1 -7.39 -0.23 3.20
C MET A 1 -6.54 -0.93 2.18
N ILE A 2 -6.12 -0.19 1.16
CA ILE A 2 -5.09 -0.59 0.21
C ILE A 2 -4.03 0.52 0.19
N LEU A 3 -2.74 0.18 0.05
CA LEU A 3 -1.67 1.17 0.06
C LEU A 3 -0.50 0.75 -0.84
N ALA A 4 0.31 1.74 -1.23
CA ALA A 4 1.61 1.57 -1.84
C ALA A 4 2.64 2.37 -1.01
N ALA A 5 3.74 1.72 -0.64
CA ALA A 5 4.79 2.33 0.16
C ALA A 5 6.16 2.17 -0.52
N SER A 6 7.04 3.13 -0.27
CA SER A 6 8.45 3.11 -0.62
C SER A 6 9.30 3.08 0.66
N ARG A 7 10.63 3.07 0.53
CA ARG A 7 11.55 3.24 1.67
C ARG A 7 11.38 4.60 2.37
N ALA A 8 10.94 5.62 1.64
CA ALA A 8 10.88 6.98 2.16
C ALA A 8 9.53 7.30 2.80
N ASN A 9 8.43 6.80 2.22
CA ASN A 9 7.07 7.21 2.60
C ASN A 9 6.00 6.20 2.15
N VAL A 10 4.82 6.30 2.74
CA VAL A 10 3.60 5.77 2.12
C VAL A 10 3.26 6.68 0.95
N VAL A 11 3.44 6.17 -0.28
CA VAL A 11 3.28 6.94 -1.53
C VAL A 11 1.81 7.25 -1.78
N ASN A 12 0.93 6.29 -1.50
CA ASN A 12 -0.49 6.42 -1.71
C ASN A 12 -1.26 5.41 -0.85
N SER A 13 -2.46 5.76 -0.41
CA SER A 13 -3.32 4.88 0.37
C SER A 13 -4.80 5.23 0.18
N GLU A 14 -5.65 4.24 0.36
CA GLU A 14 -7.10 4.41 0.31
C GLU A 14 -7.76 3.59 1.42
N ALA A 15 -8.59 4.25 2.24
CA ALA A 15 -9.51 3.58 3.15
C ALA A 15 -10.73 3.10 2.35
N VAL A 16 -11.02 1.81 2.43
CA VAL A 16 -12.06 1.16 1.62
C VAL A 16 -13.10 0.59 2.56
N GLN A 17 -14.36 0.97 2.36
CA GLN A 17 -15.50 0.35 3.03
C GLN A 17 -15.92 -0.88 2.23
N GLY A 18 -15.83 -2.07 2.84
CA GLY A 18 -16.03 -3.35 2.16
C GLY A 18 -14.75 -3.91 1.54
N SER A 19 -14.92 -4.81 0.56
CA SER A 19 -13.81 -5.50 -0.09
C SER A 19 -13.11 -4.65 -1.15
N VAL A 20 -11.79 -4.80 -1.26
CA VAL A 20 -11.02 -4.22 -2.36
C VAL A 20 -11.36 -4.97 -3.64
N ASN A 21 -11.83 -4.25 -4.66
CA ASN A 21 -12.14 -4.80 -5.98
C ASN A 21 -11.18 -4.23 -7.05
N THR A 22 -11.30 -4.73 -8.28
CA THR A 22 -10.43 -4.34 -9.40
C THR A 22 -10.50 -2.84 -9.70
N LYS A 23 -11.64 -2.19 -9.49
CA LYS A 23 -11.81 -0.74 -9.72
C LYS A 23 -10.98 0.07 -8.72
N VAL A 24 -11.10 -0.24 -7.42
CA VAL A 24 -10.31 0.41 -6.36
C VAL A 24 -8.82 0.20 -6.60
N ARG A 25 -8.40 -1.03 -6.93
CA ARG A 25 -6.99 -1.32 -7.25
C ARG A 25 -6.48 -0.53 -8.45
N LYS A 26 -7.23 -0.50 -9.56
CA LYS A 26 -6.85 0.28 -10.75
C LYS A 26 -6.72 1.77 -10.44
N SER A 27 -7.63 2.31 -9.63
CA SER A 27 -7.60 3.71 -9.17
C SER A 27 -6.33 4.00 -8.36
N LEU A 28 -6.00 3.14 -7.38
CA LEU A 28 -4.79 3.27 -6.58
C LEU A 28 -3.54 3.23 -7.46
N LEU A 29 -3.43 2.28 -8.38
CA LEU A 29 -2.23 2.15 -9.23
C LEU A 29 -2.07 3.33 -10.20
N ALA A 30 -3.16 3.83 -10.77
CA ALA A 30 -3.11 5.00 -11.64
C ALA A 30 -2.70 6.27 -10.88
N SER A 31 -3.24 6.48 -9.67
CA SER A 31 -2.88 7.62 -8.83
C SER A 31 -1.46 7.51 -8.30
N THR A 32 -1.01 6.32 -7.88
CA THR A 32 0.39 6.09 -7.49
C THR A 32 1.33 6.34 -8.65
N LYS A 33 0.99 5.90 -9.87
CA LYS A 33 1.80 6.20 -11.06
C LYS A 33 1.88 7.71 -11.33
N LYS A 34 0.79 8.45 -11.15
CA LYS A 34 0.78 9.91 -11.31
C LYS A 34 1.65 10.62 -10.27
N ILE A 35 1.68 10.11 -9.03
CA ILE A 35 2.58 10.63 -7.97
C ILE A 35 4.04 10.31 -8.32
N LEU A 36 4.30 9.10 -8.83
CA LEU A 36 5.65 8.64 -9.17
C LEU A 36 6.11 9.00 -10.59
N SER A 37 5.31 9.68 -11.41
CA SER A 37 5.67 9.96 -12.81
C SER A 37 6.85 10.93 -12.95
N GLU A 38 7.23 11.62 -11.87
CA GLU A 38 8.47 12.40 -11.78
C GLU A 38 9.72 11.51 -11.63
N ALA A 39 9.56 10.23 -11.25
CA ALA A 39 10.65 9.27 -11.14
C ALA A 39 10.97 8.61 -12.49
N LYS A 40 12.28 8.45 -12.79
CA LYS A 40 12.76 7.90 -14.07
C LYS A 40 12.32 6.45 -14.29
N ASN A 41 12.41 5.58 -13.28
CA ASN A 41 11.99 4.17 -13.32
C ASN A 41 11.65 3.67 -11.91
N PHE A 42 10.60 2.85 -11.76
CA PHE A 42 10.27 2.21 -10.48
C PHE A 42 9.71 0.79 -10.66
N ILE A 43 9.69 0.02 -9.57
CA ILE A 43 9.18 -1.36 -9.58
C ILE A 43 8.05 -1.45 -8.57
N PHE A 44 6.91 -1.96 -9.00
CA PHE A 44 5.86 -2.39 -8.08
C PHE A 44 6.14 -3.82 -7.64
N VAL A 45 6.26 -4.04 -6.34
CA VAL A 45 6.31 -5.38 -5.74
C VAL A 45 4.92 -5.71 -5.20
N MET A 46 4.34 -6.83 -5.63
CA MET A 46 3.00 -7.27 -5.23
C MET A 46 3.00 -8.74 -4.79
N ASP A 47 2.07 -9.10 -3.90
CA ASP A 47 1.79 -10.51 -3.61
C ASP A 47 1.28 -11.23 -4.87
N ASN A 48 1.56 -12.53 -4.95
CA ASN A 48 1.17 -13.34 -6.11
C ASN A 48 -0.18 -14.01 -5.86
N VAL A 49 -1.23 -13.19 -5.93
CA VAL A 49 -2.63 -13.65 -5.91
C VAL A 49 -3.31 -13.29 -7.23
N ASP A 50 -4.25 -14.14 -7.66
CA ASP A 50 -4.97 -14.00 -8.95
C ASP A 50 -5.56 -12.60 -9.16
N PHE A 51 -5.96 -11.94 -8.07
CA PHE A 51 -6.49 -10.59 -8.07
C PHE A 51 -5.55 -9.55 -8.71
N HIS A 52 -4.23 -9.73 -8.61
CA HIS A 52 -3.25 -8.78 -9.16
C HIS A 52 -2.96 -9.01 -10.63
N HIS A 53 -3.05 -10.26 -11.11
CA HIS A 53 -2.85 -10.64 -12.51
C HIS A 53 -3.94 -10.13 -13.46
N ALA A 54 -5.10 -9.75 -12.94
CA ALA A 54 -6.22 -9.25 -13.73
C ALA A 54 -5.99 -7.87 -14.40
N VAL A 55 -4.81 -7.27 -14.28
CA VAL A 55 -4.48 -5.98 -14.92
C VAL A 55 -3.20 -6.12 -15.74
N THR A 56 -3.33 -5.91 -17.04
CA THR A 56 -2.22 -5.77 -17.98
C THR A 56 -1.80 -4.30 -18.06
N PHE A 57 -0.51 -4.05 -17.92
CA PHE A 57 0.08 -2.72 -18.14
C PHE A 57 0.69 -2.66 -19.54
N ARG A 58 0.73 -1.47 -20.16
CA ARG A 58 1.31 -1.31 -21.49
C ARG A 58 2.84 -1.51 -21.42
N GLU A 59 3.40 -2.21 -22.40
CA GLU A 59 4.82 -2.61 -22.47
C GLU A 59 5.86 -1.47 -22.46
N ASN A 60 5.42 -0.19 -22.53
CA ASN A 60 6.30 0.99 -22.53
C ASN A 60 6.10 1.89 -21.29
N SER A 61 5.79 1.30 -20.13
CA SER A 61 5.72 2.06 -18.88
C SER A 61 7.10 2.29 -18.26
N ASN A 62 7.28 3.44 -17.59
CA ASN A 62 8.41 3.74 -16.71
C ASN A 62 8.43 2.89 -15.41
N PHE A 63 7.76 1.73 -15.43
CA PHE A 63 7.73 0.80 -14.32
C PHE A 63 7.55 -0.63 -14.78
N SER A 64 7.99 -1.55 -13.91
CA SER A 64 7.74 -2.99 -14.00
C SER A 64 6.98 -3.49 -12.77
N ILE A 65 6.44 -4.70 -12.85
CA ILE A 65 5.82 -5.39 -11.72
C ILE A 65 6.59 -6.67 -11.46
N VAL A 66 6.95 -6.87 -10.20
CA VAL A 66 7.53 -8.12 -9.70
C VAL A 66 6.54 -8.72 -8.71
N TYR A 67 6.18 -9.98 -8.94
CA TYR A 67 5.35 -10.74 -8.03
C TYR A 67 6.23 -11.51 -7.07
N LEU A 68 5.87 -11.48 -5.79
CA LEU A 68 6.51 -12.30 -4.76
C LEU A 68 6.21 -13.79 -4.99
N PRO A 69 7.00 -14.71 -4.42
CA PRO A 69 6.60 -16.12 -4.40
C PRO A 69 5.22 -16.30 -3.76
N PRO A 70 4.40 -17.27 -4.23
CA PRO A 70 3.11 -17.57 -3.62
C PRO A 70 3.21 -17.77 -2.10
N HIS A 71 2.19 -17.34 -1.36
CA HIS A 71 2.08 -17.53 0.09
C HIS A 71 3.28 -17.02 0.91
N SER A 72 3.95 -15.95 0.45
CA SER A 72 5.14 -15.40 1.12
C SER A 72 4.89 -14.03 1.76
N PRO A 73 4.03 -13.92 2.79
CA PRO A 73 3.69 -12.64 3.41
C PRO A 73 4.89 -11.99 4.10
N MET A 74 5.88 -12.79 4.53
CA MET A 74 7.13 -12.30 5.12
C MET A 74 7.98 -11.47 4.16
N LEU A 75 7.82 -11.66 2.84
CA LEU A 75 8.50 -10.86 1.81
C LEU A 75 7.70 -9.63 1.42
N ASN A 76 6.46 -9.47 1.91
CA ASN A 76 5.61 -8.36 1.58
C ASN A 76 5.69 -7.29 2.68
N THR A 77 6.53 -6.29 2.44
CA THR A 77 6.70 -5.09 3.30
C THR A 77 5.35 -4.46 3.68
N CYS A 78 4.34 -4.48 2.80
CA CYS A 78 3.03 -3.88 3.11
C CYS A 78 2.32 -4.58 4.27
N VAL A 79 2.59 -5.86 4.54
CA VAL A 79 2.03 -6.58 5.71
C VAL A 79 2.52 -5.95 7.01
N VAL A 80 3.81 -5.58 7.07
CA VAL A 80 4.42 -4.93 8.22
C VAL A 80 3.91 -3.49 8.37
N VAL A 81 3.87 -2.73 7.26
CA VAL A 81 3.34 -1.36 7.26
C VAL A 81 1.88 -1.31 7.74
N ILE A 82 1.03 -2.22 7.25
CA ILE A 82 -0.37 -2.32 7.70
C ILE A 82 -0.44 -2.67 9.19
N SER A 83 0.49 -3.48 9.71
CA SER A 83 0.53 -3.83 11.13
C SER A 83 0.86 -2.61 12.00
N ILE A 84 1.80 -1.76 11.57
CA ILE A 84 2.11 -0.49 12.23
C ILE A 84 0.90 0.45 12.22
N ILE A 85 0.24 0.60 11.08
CA ILE A 85 -0.97 1.43 10.96
C ILE A 85 -2.07 0.92 11.89
N LYS A 86 -2.34 -0.40 11.89
CA LYS A 86 -3.35 -1.01 12.76
C LYS A 86 -3.05 -0.78 14.24
N PHE A 87 -1.78 -0.87 14.64
CA PHE A 87 -1.36 -0.61 16.00
C PHE A 87 -1.64 0.85 16.40
N ASN A 88 -1.27 1.80 15.55
CA ASN A 88 -1.52 3.23 15.78
C ASN A 88 -3.02 3.56 15.84
N VAL A 89 -3.84 3.00 14.95
CA VAL A 89 -5.31 3.18 14.97
C VAL A 89 -5.93 2.70 16.29
N ARG A 90 -5.38 1.64 16.88
CA ARG A 90 -5.92 1.00 18.10
C ARG A 90 -5.36 1.58 19.41
N ARG A 91 -4.29 2.36 19.36
CA ARG A 91 -3.50 2.75 20.54
C ARG A 91 -4.30 3.51 21.61
N ASN A 92 -5.21 4.40 21.20
CA ASN A 92 -5.83 5.35 22.14
C ASN A 92 -7.21 4.89 22.66
N SER A 93 -8.10 4.49 21.75
CA SER A 93 -9.48 4.11 22.10
C SER A 93 -10.13 3.33 20.97
N PRO A 94 -11.24 2.61 21.20
CA PRO A 94 -12.06 2.08 20.13
C PRO A 94 -12.53 3.19 19.17
N ALA A 95 -12.66 2.85 17.88
CA ALA A 95 -13.20 3.77 16.89
C ALA A 95 -14.71 3.99 17.11
N LYS A 96 -15.15 5.23 17.04
CA LYS A 96 -16.54 5.67 17.18
C LYS A 96 -17.21 5.75 15.81
N GLY A 97 -17.45 4.58 15.23
CA GLY A 97 -18.07 4.44 13.91
C GLY A 97 -17.11 4.57 12.74
N ILE A 98 -17.67 4.49 11.52
CA ILE A 98 -16.88 4.34 10.29
C ILE A 98 -16.07 5.58 9.91
N LEU A 99 -16.61 6.78 10.11
CA LEU A 99 -15.92 8.04 9.77
C LEU A 99 -14.71 8.28 10.67
N ASP A 100 -14.86 8.02 11.97
CA ASP A 100 -13.74 8.07 12.94
C ASP A 100 -12.67 7.03 12.59
N LEU A 101 -13.07 5.80 12.24
CA LEU A 101 -12.14 4.77 11.79
C LEU A 101 -11.35 5.21 10.54
N ILE A 102 -12.02 5.79 9.54
CA ILE A 102 -11.37 6.28 8.33
C ILE A 102 -10.39 7.42 8.65
N SER A 103 -10.78 8.39 9.49
CA SER A 103 -9.91 9.50 9.91
C SER A 103 -8.64 8.98 10.57
N ARG A 104 -8.80 8.10 11.57
CA ARG A 104 -7.67 7.49 12.29
C ARG A 104 -6.77 6.65 11.39
N MET A 105 -7.35 5.94 10.42
CA MET A 105 -6.57 5.18 9.43
C MET A 105 -5.72 6.11 8.57
N ASN A 106 -6.26 7.25 8.13
CA ASN A 106 -5.53 8.24 7.35
C ASN A 106 -4.43 8.91 8.18
N GLU A 107 -4.74 9.36 9.41
CA GLU A 107 -3.78 9.94 10.36
C GLU A 107 -2.65 8.96 10.69
N ALA A 108 -2.99 7.70 11.00
CA ALA A 108 -2.00 6.66 11.29
C ALA A 108 -1.11 6.34 10.09
N THR A 109 -1.64 6.47 8.87
CA THR A 109 -0.86 6.29 7.63
C THR A 109 0.12 7.44 7.42
N GLN A 110 -0.32 8.68 7.64
CA GLN A 110 0.54 9.86 7.58
C GLN A 110 1.63 9.86 8.67
N GLY A 111 1.35 9.23 9.81
CA GLY A 111 2.29 9.06 10.92
C GLY A 111 3.31 7.93 10.76
N VAL A 112 3.31 7.18 9.65
CA VAL A 112 4.34 6.16 9.39
C VAL A 112 5.65 6.85 9.01
N SER A 113 6.67 6.78 9.87
CA SER A 113 7.97 7.39 9.64
C SER A 113 8.78 6.67 8.54
N SER A 114 9.69 7.40 7.90
CA SER A 114 10.66 6.83 6.95
C SER A 114 11.51 5.74 7.60
N GLN A 115 11.92 5.91 8.86
CA GLN A 115 12.67 4.88 9.60
C GLN A 115 11.89 3.57 9.72
N ASN A 116 10.58 3.64 10.01
CA ASN A 116 9.74 2.44 10.06
C ASN A 116 9.72 1.73 8.70
N LEU A 117 9.59 2.50 7.60
CA LEU A 117 9.53 1.95 6.24
C LEU A 117 10.87 1.35 5.80
N GLU A 118 11.96 2.05 6.12
CA GLU A 118 13.31 1.58 5.87
C GLU A 118 13.60 0.27 6.58
N ASN A 119 13.24 0.16 7.85
CA ASN A 119 13.36 -1.08 8.60
C ASN A 119 12.54 -2.21 7.95
N CYS A 120 11.35 -1.91 7.40
CA CYS A 120 10.52 -2.92 6.75
C CYS A 120 11.09 -3.44 5.42
N ILE A 121 11.92 -2.65 4.73
CA ILE A 121 12.48 -3.00 3.41
C ILE A 121 13.88 -3.60 3.52
N MET A 122 14.65 -3.21 4.54
CA MET A 122 16.01 -3.70 4.78
C MET A 122 16.06 -5.02 5.58
N HIS A 123 14.92 -5.47 6.13
CA HIS A 123 14.76 -6.78 6.75
C HIS A 123 14.51 -7.87 5.70
#